data_AF-A0A3M1YNC4-F1
#
_entry.id   AF-A0A3M1YNC4-F1
#
_cell.length_a   1.000
_cell.length_b   1.000
_cell.length_c   1.000
_cell.angle_alpha   90.00
_cell.angle_beta   90.00
_cell.angle_gamma   90.00
#
_symmetry.space_group_name_H-M   'P 1'
#
loop_
_entity.id
_entity.type
_entity.pdbx_description
1 polymer ?
#
loop_
_entity_poly.entity_id
_entity_poly.type
_entity_poly.pdbx_seq_one_letter_code
_entity_poly.pdbx_strand_id
1 'polypeptide(L)'
;MSDDFDPTTVARRPFPNRPKTGLLAWQATIGYISMHHSPDALLKLEAYATPEGVLWAASASWGQVEEERRDMPSLGDALRELWLDIGTRYQIFTSMEDAARSPIHYKDHEWLDEQTAKTLDHLIHILQTVYPDDWHVIIIYQPVENPQTRVQSRLIASQNRVQAGGRGPTIRDACHVLYHNIARYIAANRRNQED
;
A
#
# COMPACT_ATOMS: atom_id res chain seq x y z
N MET A 1 62.93 1.24 8.90
CA MET A 1 61.74 2.07 9.14
C MET A 1 61.18 2.44 7.78
N SER A 2 60.11 1.76 7.39
CA SER A 2 59.27 2.14 6.25
C SER A 2 57.85 1.77 6.66
N ASP A 3 57.10 2.75 7.16
CA ASP A 3 55.66 2.65 7.36
C ASP A 3 55.01 2.76 5.97
N ASP A 4 54.63 1.62 5.40
CA ASP A 4 53.73 1.57 4.24
C ASP A 4 52.30 1.87 4.71
N PHE A 5 51.96 3.16 4.74
CA PHE A 5 50.57 3.59 4.77
C PHE A 5 50.00 3.53 3.35
N ASP A 6 49.18 2.53 3.05
CA ASP A 6 48.31 2.51 1.87
C ASP A 6 47.12 3.46 2.12
N PRO A 7 47.02 4.62 1.42
CA PRO A 7 46.01 5.63 1.71
C PRO A 7 44.67 5.42 0.98
N THR A 8 44.34 4.22 0.50
CA THR A 8 43.13 4.02 -0.32
C THR A 8 42.02 3.19 0.32
N THR A 9 41.73 3.40 1.61
CA THR A 9 40.43 3.00 2.15
C THR A 9 39.37 4.05 1.80
N VAL A 10 38.83 3.97 0.59
CA VAL A 10 37.64 4.75 0.22
C VAL A 10 36.47 4.15 0.99
N ALA A 11 36.02 4.83 2.06
CA ALA A 11 34.80 4.51 2.76
C ALA A 11 33.59 4.69 1.82
N ARG A 12 33.30 3.69 0.99
CA ARG A 12 32.07 3.63 0.21
C ARG A 12 30.96 3.45 1.23
N ARG A 13 30.10 4.46 1.39
CA ARG A 13 28.84 4.29 2.12
C ARG A 13 28.14 3.07 1.50
N PRO A 14 27.73 2.07 2.31
CA PRO A 14 26.96 0.97 1.77
C PRO A 14 25.71 1.54 1.11
N PHE A 15 25.40 1.06 -0.09
CA PHE A 15 24.16 1.43 -0.76
C PHE A 15 22.98 1.20 0.20
N PRO A 16 21.98 2.10 0.23
CA PRO A 16 20.83 1.92 1.09
C PRO A 16 20.19 0.57 0.78
N ASN A 17 19.95 -0.21 1.83
CA ASN A 17 19.31 -1.51 1.69
C ASN A 17 17.94 -1.32 1.04
N ARG A 18 17.69 -2.08 -0.02
CA ARG A 18 16.38 -2.16 -0.66
C ARG A 18 15.30 -2.44 0.39
N PRO A 19 14.13 -1.79 0.31
CA PRO A 19 13.03 -2.06 1.23
C PRO A 19 12.63 -3.55 1.23
N LYS A 20 12.28 -4.07 2.41
CA LYS A 20 12.05 -5.52 2.60
C LYS A 20 10.89 -6.07 1.76
N THR A 21 9.89 -5.25 1.49
CA THR A 21 8.70 -5.64 0.73
C THR A 21 8.36 -4.62 -0.34
N GLY A 22 7.63 -5.04 -1.38
CA GLY A 22 7.20 -4.15 -2.46
C GLY A 22 6.32 -3.01 -1.97
N LEU A 23 5.46 -3.27 -0.98
CA LEU A 23 4.67 -2.22 -0.34
C LEU A 23 5.54 -1.19 0.41
N LEU A 24 6.57 -1.63 1.13
CA LEU A 24 7.50 -0.71 1.78
C LEU A 24 8.31 0.11 0.76
N ALA A 25 8.64 -0.47 -0.40
CA ALA A 25 9.26 0.25 -1.51
C ALA A 25 8.33 1.32 -2.08
N TRP A 26 7.03 1.02 -2.23
CA TRP A 26 6.04 2.02 -2.60
C TRP A 26 5.92 3.14 -1.57
N GLN A 27 5.85 2.82 -0.28
CA GLN A 27 5.81 3.84 0.78
C GLN A 27 7.06 4.73 0.80
N ALA A 28 8.24 4.14 0.56
CA ALA A 28 9.49 4.87 0.43
C ALA A 28 9.51 5.75 -0.83
N THR A 29 8.97 5.26 -1.95
CA THR A 29 8.85 5.98 -3.22
C THR A 29 7.93 7.18 -3.09
N ILE A 30 6.73 7.02 -2.52
CA ILE A 30 5.83 8.14 -2.26
C ILE A 30 6.43 9.12 -1.26
N GLY A 31 7.12 8.63 -0.22
CA GLY A 31 7.86 9.49 0.71
C GLY A 31 8.92 10.33 0.00
N TYR A 32 9.65 9.74 -0.94
CA TYR A 32 10.60 10.45 -1.78
C TYR A 32 9.92 11.50 -2.67
N ILE A 33 8.83 11.13 -3.35
CA ILE A 33 8.04 12.07 -4.16
C ILE A 33 7.54 13.24 -3.29
N SER A 34 7.07 12.95 -2.08
CA SER A 34 6.61 13.98 -1.15
C SER A 34 7.70 14.98 -0.77
N MET A 35 8.91 14.51 -0.49
CA MET A 35 10.03 15.37 -0.12
C MET A 35 10.62 16.16 -1.30
N HIS A 36 10.68 15.58 -2.48
CA HIS A 36 11.48 16.10 -3.59
C HIS A 36 10.66 16.70 -4.74
N HIS A 37 9.40 16.32 -4.87
CA HIS A 37 8.56 16.69 -6.02
C HIS A 37 7.29 17.41 -5.60
N SER A 38 6.49 16.82 -4.71
CA SER A 38 5.22 17.43 -4.30
C SER A 38 4.70 16.91 -2.95
N PRO A 39 4.46 17.77 -1.95
CA PRO A 39 4.10 17.35 -0.59
C PRO A 39 2.73 16.65 -0.50
N ASP A 40 1.88 16.78 -1.52
CA ASP A 40 0.59 16.13 -1.63
C ASP A 40 0.66 14.68 -2.13
N ALA A 41 1.87 14.14 -2.35
CA ALA A 41 2.05 12.80 -2.88
C ALA A 41 1.36 11.73 -2.01
N LEU A 42 0.60 10.84 -2.65
CA LEU A 42 -0.11 9.75 -1.97
C LEU A 42 -0.14 8.48 -2.81
N LEU A 43 -0.36 7.35 -2.13
CA LEU A 43 -0.69 6.06 -2.72
C LEU A 43 -2.07 5.63 -2.22
N LYS A 44 -2.96 5.31 -3.15
CA LYS A 44 -4.29 4.74 -2.89
C LYS A 44 -4.28 3.29 -3.35
N LEU A 45 -4.78 2.39 -2.50
CA LEU A 45 -4.99 0.97 -2.78
C LEU A 45 -6.47 0.68 -2.59
N GLU A 46 -7.03 -0.12 -3.46
CA GLU A 46 -8.45 -0.45 -3.46
C GLU A 46 -8.61 -1.96 -3.64
N ALA A 47 -9.51 -2.55 -2.85
CA ALA A 47 -10.00 -3.90 -3.03
C ALA A 47 -11.52 -3.85 -3.08
N TYR A 48 -12.13 -4.50 -4.06
CA TYR A 48 -13.57 -4.47 -4.27
C TYR A 48 -14.08 -5.81 -4.76
N ALA A 49 -15.33 -6.13 -4.39
CA ALA A 49 -16.02 -7.32 -4.87
C ALA A 49 -16.44 -7.18 -6.33
N THR A 50 -16.36 -8.29 -7.06
CA THR A 50 -17.03 -8.52 -8.35
C THR A 50 -17.71 -9.89 -8.32
N PRO A 51 -18.62 -10.19 -9.25
CA PRO A 51 -19.22 -11.52 -9.36
C PRO A 51 -18.20 -12.66 -9.52
N GLU A 52 -17.01 -12.37 -10.05
CA GLU A 52 -15.92 -13.32 -10.29
C GLU A 52 -14.92 -13.43 -9.12
N GLY A 53 -14.99 -12.54 -8.12
CA GLY A 53 -14.10 -12.57 -6.97
C GLY A 53 -13.73 -11.19 -6.43
N VAL A 54 -12.45 -11.01 -6.09
CA VAL A 54 -11.90 -9.74 -5.61
C VAL A 54 -10.95 -9.20 -6.64
N LEU A 55 -11.14 -7.94 -7.01
CA LEU A 55 -10.20 -7.20 -7.83
C LEU A 55 -9.52 -6.11 -7.01
N TRP A 56 -8.32 -5.77 -7.46
CA TRP A 56 -7.48 -4.75 -6.87
C TRP A 56 -7.25 -3.60 -7.83
N ALA A 57 -7.18 -2.40 -7.26
CA ALA A 57 -6.66 -1.23 -7.92
C ALA A 57 -5.59 -0.53 -7.06
N ALA A 58 -4.69 0.17 -7.73
CA ALA A 58 -3.70 1.02 -7.10
C ALA A 58 -3.57 2.31 -7.91
N SER A 59 -3.47 3.44 -7.21
CA SER A 59 -3.13 4.71 -7.83
C SER A 59 -2.09 5.47 -7.03
N ALA A 60 -1.27 6.25 -7.72
CA ALA A 60 -0.36 7.20 -7.12
C ALA A 60 -0.62 8.57 -7.73
N SER A 61 -0.64 9.59 -6.88
CA SER A 61 -0.80 10.98 -7.32
C SER A 61 0.19 11.91 -6.63
N TRP A 62 0.59 12.96 -7.34
CA TRP A 62 1.46 14.03 -6.86
C TRP A 62 1.31 15.27 -7.77
N GLY A 63 1.03 16.43 -7.18
CA GLY A 63 0.81 17.67 -7.92
C GLY A 63 -0.38 17.57 -8.89
N GLN A 64 -0.10 17.55 -10.19
CA GLN A 64 -1.11 17.39 -11.27
C GLN A 64 -1.08 16.00 -11.91
N VAL A 65 -0.26 15.09 -11.39
CA VAL A 65 -0.14 13.73 -11.91
C VAL A 65 -1.02 12.80 -11.09
N GLU A 66 -1.78 11.96 -11.79
CA GLU A 66 -2.49 10.82 -11.23
C GLU A 66 -2.34 9.66 -12.21
N GLU A 67 -1.79 8.56 -11.72
CA GLU A 67 -1.65 7.31 -12.47
C GLU A 67 -2.36 6.20 -11.71
N GLU A 68 -3.06 5.34 -12.43
CA GLU A 68 -3.94 4.34 -11.84
C GLU A 68 -3.94 3.05 -12.64
N ARG A 69 -3.97 1.93 -11.90
CA ARG A 69 -4.21 0.59 -12.42
C ARG A 69 -5.36 -0.06 -11.69
N ARG A 70 -6.30 -0.62 -12.44
CA ARG A 70 -7.54 -1.23 -11.95
C ARG A 70 -7.66 -2.67 -12.45
N ASP A 71 -8.60 -3.38 -11.85
CA ASP A 71 -9.05 -4.71 -12.27
C ASP A 71 -7.93 -5.76 -12.29
N MET A 72 -7.03 -5.65 -11.33
CA MET A 72 -5.89 -6.55 -11.17
C MET A 72 -6.25 -7.71 -10.23
N PRO A 73 -5.75 -8.93 -10.49
CA PRO A 73 -6.13 -10.12 -9.70
C PRO A 73 -5.49 -10.13 -8.31
N SER A 74 -4.44 -9.34 -8.09
CA SER A 74 -3.81 -9.21 -6.78
C SER A 74 -3.29 -7.79 -6.53
N LEU A 75 -3.10 -7.46 -5.25
CA LEU A 75 -2.44 -6.22 -4.84
C LEU A 75 -1.04 -6.09 -5.44
N GLY A 76 -0.29 -7.20 -5.49
CA GLY A 76 1.06 -7.22 -6.04
C GLY A 76 1.07 -6.87 -7.53
N ASP A 77 0.11 -7.39 -8.30
CA ASP A 77 -0.04 -7.06 -9.72
C ASP A 77 -0.41 -5.59 -9.92
N ALA A 78 -1.36 -5.06 -9.13
CA ALA A 78 -1.74 -3.64 -9.18
C ALA A 78 -0.55 -2.72 -8.93
N LEU A 79 0.24 -3.01 -7.88
CA LEU A 79 1.42 -2.23 -7.53
C LEU A 79 2.55 -2.37 -8.55
N ARG A 80 2.72 -3.55 -9.15
CA ARG A 80 3.74 -3.79 -10.18
C ARG A 80 3.43 -3.02 -11.45
N GLU A 81 2.22 -3.19 -11.97
CA GLU A 81 1.78 -2.56 -13.21
C GLU A 81 1.77 -1.04 -13.07
N LEU A 82 1.33 -0.51 -11.92
CA LEU A 82 1.38 0.92 -11.63
C LEU A 82 2.80 1.47 -11.71
N TRP A 83 3.79 0.73 -11.22
CA TRP A 83 5.18 1.17 -11.32
C TRP A 83 5.72 1.09 -12.74
N LEU A 84 5.33 0.08 -13.53
CA LEU A 84 5.77 -0.01 -14.92
C LEU A 84 5.38 1.23 -15.72
N ASP A 85 4.21 1.82 -15.48
CA ASP A 85 3.85 3.10 -16.09
C ASP A 85 4.66 4.25 -15.54
N ILE A 86 4.70 4.36 -14.21
CA ILE A 86 5.33 5.52 -13.58
C ILE A 86 6.82 5.56 -13.92
N GLY A 87 7.50 4.43 -13.82
CA GLY A 87 8.93 4.29 -14.09
C GLY A 87 9.30 4.47 -15.56
N THR A 88 8.36 4.29 -16.50
CA THR A 88 8.60 4.54 -17.93
C THR A 88 8.32 5.99 -18.35
N ARG A 89 7.39 6.67 -17.66
CA ARG A 89 6.95 8.02 -18.02
C ARG A 89 7.62 9.13 -17.22
N TYR A 90 8.03 8.85 -15.98
CA TYR A 90 8.48 9.88 -15.04
C TYR A 90 9.88 9.58 -14.49
N GLN A 91 10.72 10.61 -14.46
CA GLN A 91 11.99 10.55 -13.75
C GLN A 91 11.76 10.86 -12.27
N ILE A 92 11.40 9.83 -11.50
CA ILE A 92 11.13 9.97 -10.06
C ILE A 92 12.42 10.20 -9.27
N PHE A 93 13.44 9.36 -9.46
CA PHE A 93 14.66 9.40 -8.65
C PHE A 93 15.76 10.21 -9.33
N THR A 94 16.45 11.05 -8.55
CA THR A 94 17.53 11.90 -9.08
C THR A 94 18.89 11.21 -9.08
N SER A 95 19.06 10.17 -8.26
CA SER A 95 20.32 9.42 -8.15
C SER A 95 20.08 7.91 -8.21
N MET A 96 21.13 7.15 -8.53
CA MET A 96 21.09 5.69 -8.46
C MET A 96 20.91 5.19 -7.02
N GLU A 97 21.37 5.95 -6.03
CA GLU A 97 21.19 5.64 -4.62
C GLU A 97 19.70 5.71 -4.23
N ASP A 98 18.98 6.71 -4.73
CA ASP A 98 17.54 6.85 -4.50
C ASP A 98 16.73 5.79 -5.25
N ALA A 99 17.17 5.44 -6.47
CA ALA A 99 16.55 4.41 -7.28
C ALA A 99 16.57 3.02 -6.62
N ALA A 100 17.43 2.78 -5.63
CA ALA A 100 17.41 1.55 -4.81
C ALA A 100 16.09 1.37 -4.02
N ARG A 101 15.28 2.43 -3.89
CA ARG A 101 13.96 2.43 -3.23
C ARG A 101 12.82 2.06 -4.18
N SER A 102 13.09 1.91 -5.47
CA SER A 102 12.06 1.64 -6.49
C SER A 102 11.31 0.33 -6.20
N PRO A 103 9.98 0.28 -6.43
CA PRO A 103 9.16 -0.90 -6.22
C PRO A 103 9.27 -1.92 -7.38
N ILE A 104 10.50 -2.21 -7.83
CA ILE A 104 10.78 -3.17 -8.92
C ILE A 104 11.34 -4.48 -8.40
N HIS A 105 11.19 -5.53 -9.21
CA HIS A 105 11.81 -6.84 -9.00
C HIS A 105 11.44 -7.51 -7.67
N TYR A 106 10.25 -7.24 -7.14
CA TYR A 106 9.66 -8.01 -6.04
C TYR A 106 8.93 -9.23 -6.62
N LYS A 107 9.21 -10.40 -6.05
CA LYS A 107 8.45 -11.64 -6.34
C LYS A 107 7.07 -11.55 -5.70
N ASP A 108 6.16 -12.41 -6.12
CA ASP A 108 4.76 -12.36 -5.66
C ASP A 108 4.62 -12.44 -4.13
N HIS A 109 5.43 -13.27 -3.47
CA HIS A 109 5.44 -13.41 -2.01
C HIS A 109 6.22 -12.29 -1.28
N GLU A 110 6.85 -11.36 -1.99
CA GLU A 110 7.65 -10.27 -1.40
C GLU A 110 6.90 -8.92 -1.39
N TRP A 111 5.66 -8.86 -1.88
CA TRP A 111 4.90 -7.61 -1.91
C TRP A 111 4.44 -7.15 -0.53
N LEU A 112 4.09 -8.07 0.34
CA LEU A 112 3.63 -7.83 1.70
C LEU A 112 4.47 -8.64 2.69
N ASP A 113 4.61 -8.14 3.92
CA ASP A 113 5.05 -9.00 5.01
C ASP A 113 3.90 -9.93 5.43
N GLU A 114 4.26 -11.06 6.04
CA GLU A 114 3.31 -12.10 6.42
C GLU A 114 2.15 -11.58 7.29
N GLN A 115 2.44 -10.65 8.22
CA GLN A 115 1.43 -10.16 9.13
C GLN A 115 0.44 -9.22 8.41
N THR A 116 0.94 -8.33 7.56
CA THR A 116 0.09 -7.45 6.75
C THR A 116 -0.77 -8.26 5.78
N ALA A 117 -0.21 -9.28 5.13
CA ALA A 117 -0.95 -10.19 4.25
C ALA A 117 -2.10 -10.87 4.99
N LYS A 118 -1.81 -11.51 6.13
CA LYS A 118 -2.84 -12.16 6.97
C LYS A 118 -3.95 -11.22 7.39
N THR A 119 -3.62 -9.99 7.80
CA THR A 119 -4.63 -8.99 8.20
C THR A 119 -5.53 -8.60 7.04
N LEU A 120 -4.97 -8.37 5.85
CA LEU A 120 -5.75 -8.03 4.65
C LEU A 120 -6.60 -9.20 4.18
N ASP A 121 -6.03 -10.39 4.08
CA ASP A 121 -6.74 -11.60 3.65
C ASP A 121 -7.93 -11.90 4.58
N HIS A 122 -7.72 -11.79 5.90
CA HIS A 122 -8.78 -11.98 6.88
C HIS A 122 -9.90 -10.94 6.73
N LEU A 123 -9.54 -9.66 6.57
CA LEU A 123 -10.52 -8.59 6.35
C LEU A 123 -11.34 -8.86 5.08
N ILE A 124 -10.67 -9.14 3.96
CA ILE A 124 -11.31 -9.40 2.67
C ILE A 124 -12.22 -10.63 2.75
N HIS A 125 -11.75 -11.73 3.32
CA HIS A 125 -12.54 -12.94 3.49
C HIS A 125 -13.84 -12.70 4.25
N ILE A 126 -13.78 -11.92 5.33
CA ILE A 126 -14.96 -11.55 6.11
C ILE A 126 -15.90 -10.67 5.29
N LEU A 127 -15.37 -9.70 4.55
CA LEU A 127 -16.18 -8.82 3.71
C LEU A 127 -16.90 -9.59 2.62
N GLN A 128 -16.20 -10.48 1.89
CA GLN A 128 -16.83 -11.36 0.90
C GLN A 128 -17.92 -12.24 1.50
N THR A 129 -17.74 -12.71 2.74
CA THR A 129 -18.74 -13.55 3.41
C THR A 129 -20.00 -12.75 3.79
N VAL A 130 -19.82 -11.50 4.23
CA VAL A 130 -20.91 -10.66 4.78
C VAL A 130 -21.59 -9.81 3.71
N TYR A 131 -20.85 -9.44 2.67
CA TYR A 131 -21.25 -8.62 1.53
C TYR A 131 -20.67 -9.30 0.27
N PRO A 132 -21.39 -10.22 -0.39
CA PRO A 132 -20.81 -10.97 -1.50
C PRO A 132 -20.41 -10.09 -2.69
N ASP A 133 -21.28 -9.14 -3.07
CA ASP A 133 -21.14 -8.41 -4.34
C ASP A 133 -21.06 -6.89 -4.19
N ASP A 134 -21.04 -6.37 -2.95
CA ASP A 134 -21.25 -4.94 -2.69
C ASP A 134 -20.42 -4.45 -1.50
N TRP A 135 -19.10 -4.47 -1.68
CA TRP A 135 -18.15 -3.82 -0.80
C TRP A 135 -16.94 -3.28 -1.56
N HIS A 136 -16.37 -2.24 -0.98
CA HIS A 136 -15.18 -1.58 -1.45
C HIS A 136 -14.36 -1.12 -0.24
N VAL A 137 -13.12 -1.61 -0.15
CA VAL A 137 -12.11 -1.15 0.80
C VAL A 137 -11.12 -0.23 0.09
N ILE A 138 -10.97 0.97 0.61
CA ILE A 138 -10.02 1.99 0.13
C ILE A 138 -8.96 2.18 1.22
N ILE A 139 -7.68 2.12 0.87
CA ILE A 139 -6.55 2.34 1.77
C ILE A 139 -5.68 3.44 1.17
N ILE A 140 -5.48 4.53 1.91
CA ILE A 140 -4.66 5.66 1.49
C ILE A 140 -3.44 5.72 2.39
N TYR A 141 -2.26 5.77 1.77
CA TYR A 141 -1.00 6.10 2.40
C TYR A 141 -0.57 7.50 1.96
N GLN A 142 -0.29 8.37 2.93
CA GLN A 142 0.29 9.69 2.70
C GLN A 142 1.42 9.93 3.71
N PRO A 143 2.64 10.31 3.28
CA PRO A 143 3.82 10.45 4.13
C PRO A 143 3.78 11.74 4.96
N VAL A 144 2.80 11.85 5.85
CA VAL A 144 2.64 12.97 6.77
C VAL A 144 3.47 12.81 8.05
N GLU A 145 3.73 13.93 8.72
CA GLU A 145 4.53 13.98 9.95
C GLU A 145 3.93 13.13 11.07
N ASN A 146 2.62 13.25 11.31
CA ASN A 146 1.94 12.47 12.33
C ASN A 146 1.76 11.02 11.86
N PRO A 147 2.45 10.04 12.47
CA PRO A 147 2.34 8.65 12.03
C PRO A 147 0.91 8.12 12.16
N GLN A 148 0.12 8.56 13.13
CA GLN A 148 -1.24 8.02 13.38
C GLN A 148 -2.25 8.35 12.26
N THR A 149 -1.92 9.28 11.37
CA THR A 149 -2.75 9.67 10.23
C THR A 149 -2.15 9.28 8.88
N ARG A 150 -0.99 8.59 8.90
CA ARG A 150 -0.23 8.22 7.70
C ARG A 150 -0.97 7.25 6.82
N VAL A 151 -1.69 6.31 7.44
CA VAL A 151 -2.56 5.39 6.72
C VAL A 151 -3.99 5.58 7.16
N GLN A 152 -4.88 5.68 6.18
CA GLN A 152 -6.32 5.71 6.36
C GLN A 152 -6.91 4.54 5.58
N SER A 153 -7.89 3.86 6.15
CA SER A 153 -8.63 2.79 5.50
C SER A 153 -10.12 3.04 5.63
N ARG A 154 -10.91 2.78 4.59
CA ARG A 154 -12.35 2.97 4.60
C ARG A 154 -13.03 1.76 3.97
N LEU A 155 -14.11 1.30 4.60
CA LEU A 155 -15.07 0.38 3.99
C LEU A 155 -16.30 1.18 3.55
N ILE A 156 -16.76 0.88 2.33
CA ILE A 156 -18.07 1.26 1.82
C ILE A 156 -18.75 -0.04 1.39
N ALA A 157 -19.94 -0.35 1.90
CA ALA A 157 -20.67 -1.57 1.55
C ALA A 157 -22.19 -1.37 1.61
N SER A 158 -22.92 -2.31 1.02
CA SER A 158 -24.39 -2.37 1.03
C SER A 158 -25.02 -1.06 0.55
N GLN A 159 -24.72 -0.65 -0.68
CA GLN A 159 -25.22 0.57 -1.33
C GLN A 159 -24.96 1.81 -0.46
N ASN A 160 -23.74 1.92 0.07
CA ASN A 160 -23.28 3.03 0.91
C ASN A 160 -23.96 3.13 2.30
N ARG A 161 -24.73 2.12 2.72
CA ARG A 161 -25.35 2.06 4.06
C ARG A 161 -24.34 1.71 5.15
N VAL A 162 -23.31 0.95 4.81
CA VAL A 162 -22.23 0.60 5.73
C VAL A 162 -21.02 1.43 5.34
N GLN A 163 -20.62 2.31 6.26
CA GLN A 163 -19.42 3.10 6.15
C GLN A 163 -18.64 3.02 7.45
N ALA A 164 -17.39 2.62 7.35
CA ALA A 164 -16.48 2.55 8.50
C ALA A 164 -15.09 2.98 8.08
N GLY A 165 -14.37 3.59 9.01
CA GLY A 165 -13.00 4.05 8.81
C GLY A 165 -12.05 3.40 9.79
N GLY A 166 -10.79 3.32 9.41
CA GLY A 166 -9.65 2.97 10.26
C GLY A 166 -8.49 3.89 9.93
N ARG A 167 -7.58 4.08 10.89
CA ARG A 167 -6.35 4.85 10.67
C ARG A 167 -5.23 4.30 11.54
N GLY A 168 -4.01 4.52 11.12
CA GLY A 168 -2.85 4.14 11.89
C GLY A 168 -1.53 4.45 11.20
N PRO A 169 -0.40 4.11 11.85
CA PRO A 169 0.94 4.31 11.30
C PRO A 169 1.30 3.33 10.19
N THR A 170 0.59 2.20 10.10
CA THR A 170 0.80 1.18 9.08
C THR A 170 -0.53 0.71 8.48
N ILE A 171 -0.47 0.06 7.33
CA ILE A 171 -1.64 -0.56 6.68
C ILE A 171 -2.26 -1.60 7.61
N ARG A 172 -1.44 -2.43 8.25
CA ARG A 172 -1.90 -3.37 9.27
C ARG A 172 -2.72 -2.68 10.35
N ASP A 173 -2.19 -1.61 10.96
CA ASP A 173 -2.86 -0.95 12.08
C ASP A 173 -4.18 -0.29 11.63
N ALA A 174 -4.19 0.36 10.46
CA ALA A 174 -5.40 0.93 9.89
C ALA A 174 -6.48 -0.14 9.62
N CYS A 175 -6.09 -1.28 9.02
CA CYS A 175 -6.98 -2.40 8.78
C CYS A 175 -7.50 -3.06 10.07
N HIS A 176 -6.67 -3.17 11.12
CA HIS A 176 -7.11 -3.65 12.44
C HIS A 176 -8.17 -2.73 13.06
N VAL A 177 -7.96 -1.41 12.99
CA VAL A 177 -8.96 -0.44 13.47
C VAL A 177 -10.23 -0.51 12.64
N LEU A 178 -10.11 -0.62 11.31
CA LEU A 178 -11.26 -0.80 10.42
C LEU A 178 -12.06 -2.05 10.79
N TYR A 179 -11.36 -3.19 10.96
CA TYR A 179 -11.97 -4.46 11.38
C TYR A 179 -12.77 -4.32 12.67
N HIS A 180 -12.17 -3.69 13.68
CA HIS A 180 -12.85 -3.44 14.95
C HIS A 180 -14.12 -2.60 14.76
N ASN A 181 -14.04 -1.55 13.95
CA ASN A 181 -15.15 -0.64 13.69
C ASN A 181 -16.29 -1.28 12.88
N ILE A 182 -16.01 -2.32 12.09
CA ILE A 182 -17.03 -3.04 11.32
C ILE A 182 -17.68 -4.20 12.07
N ALA A 183 -17.12 -4.63 13.20
CA ALA A 183 -17.59 -5.79 13.97
C ALA A 183 -19.10 -5.76 14.28
N ARG A 184 -19.64 -4.58 14.61
CA ARG A 184 -21.08 -4.40 14.87
C ARG A 184 -21.96 -4.67 13.65
N TYR A 185 -21.51 -4.30 12.46
CA TYR A 185 -22.26 -4.50 11.21
C TYR A 185 -22.24 -5.97 10.81
N ILE A 186 -21.09 -6.64 11.00
CA ILE A 186 -20.95 -8.08 10.81
C ILE A 186 -21.93 -8.84 11.71
N ALA A 187 -21.98 -8.49 12.99
CA ALA A 187 -22.90 -9.14 13.95
C ALA A 187 -24.39 -8.88 13.66
N ALA A 188 -24.72 -7.72 13.06
CA ALA A 188 -26.08 -7.43 12.64
C ALA A 188 -26.48 -8.24 11.39
N ASN A 189 -25.60 -8.32 10.39
CA ASN A 189 -25.90 -9.06 9.16
C ASN A 189 -26.04 -10.57 9.38
N ARG A 190 -25.23 -11.16 10.27
CA ARG A 190 -25.34 -12.61 10.57
C ARG A 190 -26.71 -12.98 11.16
N ARG A 191 -27.25 -12.15 12.05
CA ARG A 191 -28.60 -12.38 12.62
C ARG A 191 -29.69 -12.34 11.54
N ASN A 192 -29.59 -11.40 10.61
CA ASN A 192 -30.56 -11.29 9.51
C ASN A 192 -30.47 -12.42 8.47
N GLN A 193 -29.44 -13.26 8.51
CA GLN A 193 -29.29 -14.42 7.62
C GLN A 193 -29.75 -15.74 8.27
N GLU A 194 -30.00 -15.75 9.58
CA GLU A 194 -30.46 -16.92 10.34
C GLU A 194 -32.00 -16.92 10.55
N ASP A 195 -32.68 -15.82 10.23
CA ASP A 195 -34.13 -15.65 10.21
C ASP A 195 -34.71 -15.82 8.79
#